data_AF-A0A6F8T9J3-F1
#
_entry.id   AF-A0A6F8T9J3-F1
#
_cell.length_a   1.000
_cell.length_b   1.000
_cell.length_c   1.000
_cell.angle_alpha   90.00
_cell.angle_beta   90.00
_cell.angle_gamma   90.00
#
_symmetry.space_group_name_H-M   'P 1'
#
loop_
_entity.id
_entity.type
_entity.pdbx_description
1 polymer ?
#
loop_
_entity_poly.entity_id
_entity_poly.type
_entity_poly.pdbx_seq_one_letter_code
_entity_poly.pdbx_strand_id
1 'polypeptide(L)' 'MRIEENIRDTKYSHYGLGLKNSLSKSPARLAILLLIVAIATFAAWLAGIETKCRGVVADFQAHSSKFTRVLSLVFLGR' A
#
# COMPACT_ATOMS: atom_id res chain seq x y z
N MET A 1 -17.33 3.49 5.88
CA MET A 1 -17.77 2.19 5.33
C MET A 1 -16.65 1.58 4.48
N ARG A 2 -16.52 0.24 4.42
CA ARG A 2 -15.44 -0.48 3.68
C ARG A 2 -15.33 -0.10 2.19
N ILE A 3 -16.47 0.17 1.55
CA ILE A 3 -16.52 0.58 0.14
C ILE A 3 -15.91 1.98 -0.04
N GLU A 4 -16.19 2.91 0.87
CA GLU A 4 -15.71 4.29 0.79
C GLU A 4 -14.20 4.38 1.04
N GLU A 5 -13.68 3.55 1.94
CA GLU A 5 -12.25 3.41 2.20
C GLU A 5 -11.52 2.96 0.94
N ASN A 6 -11.98 1.88 0.29
CA ASN A 6 -11.38 1.38 -0.94
C ASN A 6 -11.42 2.42 -2.09
N ILE A 7 -12.53 3.16 -2.21
CA ILE A 7 -12.66 4.26 -3.17
C ILE A 7 -11.67 5.40 -2.84
N ARG A 8 -11.45 5.70 -1.57
CA ARG A 8 -10.49 6.73 -1.13
C ARG A 8 -9.06 6.28 -1.41
N ASP A 9 -8.71 5.06 -1.07
CA ASP A 9 -7.39 4.47 -1.31
C ASP A 9 -7.06 4.44 -2.79
N THR A 10 -8.04 4.16 -3.66
CA THR A 10 -7.84 4.20 -5.11
C THR A 10 -7.51 5.60 -5.63
N LYS A 11 -8.08 6.64 -5.01
CA LYS A 11 -7.99 8.04 -5.46
C LYS A 11 -6.83 8.81 -4.86
N TYR A 12 -6.39 8.44 -3.66
CA TYR A 12 -5.44 9.22 -2.87
C TYR A 12 -4.00 9.01 -3.35
N SER A 13 -3.23 10.09 -3.52
CA SER A 13 -1.93 10.03 -4.18
C SER A 13 -0.77 9.62 -3.26
N HIS A 14 -0.81 10.00 -1.97
CA HIS A 14 0.33 9.77 -1.06
C HIS A 14 0.26 8.41 -0.35
N TYR A 15 -0.91 8.07 0.19
CA TYR A 15 -1.16 6.83 0.94
C TYR A 15 -2.00 5.81 0.18
N GLY A 16 -2.42 6.13 -1.05
CA GLY A 16 -3.26 5.30 -1.89
C GLY A 16 -2.61 4.94 -3.22
N LEU A 17 -3.41 4.48 -4.18
CA LEU A 17 -2.98 4.02 -5.50
C LEU A 17 -2.73 5.17 -6.48
N GLY A 18 -3.17 6.39 -6.16
CA GLY A 18 -2.93 7.58 -6.98
C GLY A 18 -3.45 7.50 -8.41
N LEU A 19 -4.50 6.71 -8.70
CA LEU A 19 -4.94 6.50 -10.09
C LEU A 19 -5.36 7.79 -10.81
N LYS A 20 -5.75 8.82 -10.06
CA LYS A 20 -6.02 10.17 -10.60
C LYS A 20 -4.81 10.78 -11.31
N ASN A 21 -3.59 10.48 -10.86
CA ASN A 21 -2.36 10.98 -11.46
C ASN A 21 -2.14 10.45 -12.88
N SER A 22 -2.77 9.34 -13.26
CA SER A 22 -2.69 8.81 -14.63
C SER A 22 -3.48 9.64 -15.67
N LEU A 23 -4.39 10.51 -15.20
CA LEU A 23 -5.33 11.31 -16.01
C LEU A 23 -6.13 10.49 -17.06
N SER A 24 -6.17 9.17 -16.91
CA SER A 24 -6.80 8.27 -17.87
C SER A 24 -8.32 8.31 -17.72
N LYS A 25 -9.02 8.52 -18.84
CA LYS A 25 -10.50 8.38 -18.93
C LYS A 25 -10.94 7.05 -19.53
N SER A 26 -10.00 6.26 -20.06
CA SER A 26 -10.31 4.96 -20.66
C SER A 26 -10.41 3.89 -19.57
N PRO A 27 -11.56 3.19 -19.45
CA PRO A 27 -11.74 2.13 -18.46
C PRO A 27 -10.78 0.96 -18.69
N ALA A 28 -10.47 0.63 -19.95
CA ALA A 28 -9.49 -0.42 -20.28
C ALA A 28 -8.10 -0.09 -19.75
N ARG A 29 -7.65 1.17 -19.91
CA ARG A 29 -6.37 1.62 -19.35
C ARG A 29 -6.37 1.61 -17.82
N LEU A 30 -7.46 2.02 -17.18
CA LEU A 30 -7.58 1.98 -15.72
C LEU A 30 -7.56 0.55 -15.18
N ALA A 31 -8.17 -0.42 -15.89
CA ALA A 31 -8.11 -1.83 -15.52
C ALA A 31 -6.67 -2.38 -15.55
N ILE A 32 -5.89 -2.03 -16.58
CA ILE A 32 -4.47 -2.42 -16.66
C ILE A 32 -3.66 -1.76 -15.53
N LEU A 33 -3.88 -0.48 -15.25
CA LEU A 33 -3.21 0.21 -14.14
C LEU A 33 -3.56 -0.41 -12.78
N LEU A 34 -4.83 -0.79 -12.57
CA LEU A 34 -5.27 -1.51 -11.37
C LEU A 34 -4.58 -2.87 -11.24
N LEU A 35 -4.41 -3.61 -12.34
CA LEU A 35 -3.69 -4.88 -12.34
C LEU A 35 -2.21 -4.69 -11.96
N ILE A 36 -1.54 -3.70 -12.55
CA ILE A 36 -0.15 -3.37 -12.23
C ILE A 36 -0.02 -3.03 -10.74
N VAL A 37 -0.93 -2.20 -10.23
CA VAL A 37 -0.94 -1.81 -8.82
C VAL A 37 -1.22 -2.99 -7.89
N ALA A 38 -2.09 -3.93 -8.29
CA ALA A 38 -2.35 -5.14 -7.52
C ALA A 38 -1.09 -6.01 -7.40
N ILE A 39 -0.36 -6.20 -8.51
CA ILE A 39 0.91 -6.94 -8.52
C ILE A 39 1.97 -6.23 -7.67
N ALA A 40 2.11 -4.91 -7.80
CA ALA A 40 3.05 -4.14 -7.00
C ALA A 40 2.73 -4.20 -5.50
N THR A 41 1.44 -4.15 -5.15
CA THR A 41 0.97 -4.27 -3.76
C THR A 41 1.25 -5.67 -3.20
N PHE A 42 1.08 -6.71 -4.01
CA PHE A 42 1.43 -8.08 -3.63
C PHE A 42 2.94 -8.25 -3.42
N ALA A 43 3.77 -7.68 -4.30
CA ALA A 43 5.21 -7.68 -4.14
C ALA A 43 5.66 -6.94 -2.86
N ALA A 44 5.10 -5.75 -2.60
CA ALA A 44 5.35 -5.00 -1.37
C ALA A 44 4.89 -5.77 -0.12
N TRP A 45 3.79 -6.52 -0.21
CA TRP A 45 3.35 -7.38 0.88
C TRP A 45 4.37 -8.50 1.19
N LEU A 46 4.92 -9.15 0.16
CA LEU A 46 5.98 -10.15 0.33
C LEU A 46 7.24 -9.54 0.94
N ALA A 47 7.67 -8.37 0.46
CA ALA A 47 8.79 -7.63 1.04
C ALA A 47 8.53 -7.26 2.52
N GLY A 48 7.30 -6.86 2.85
CA GLY A 48 6.88 -6.58 4.23
C GLY A 48 6.89 -7.79 5.15
N ILE A 49 6.60 -8.99 4.62
CA ILE A 49 6.75 -10.24 5.37
C ILE A 49 8.22 -10.50 5.67
N GLU A 50 9.08 -10.31 4.67
CA GLU A 50 10.52 -10.47 4.83
C GLU A 50 11.07 -9.53 5.91
N THR A 51 10.76 -8.23 5.84
CA THR A 51 11.21 -7.25 6.84
C THR A 51 10.71 -7.57 8.24
N LYS A 52 9.49 -8.12 8.34
CA LYS A 52 8.97 -8.65 9.60
C LYS A 52 9.74 -9.86 10.09
N CYS A 53 10.09 -10.80 9.21
CA CYS A 53 10.89 -11.97 9.57
C CYS A 53 12.32 -11.61 10.01
N ARG A 54 12.92 -10.56 9.45
CA ARG A 54 14.22 -10.04 9.89
C ARG A 54 14.18 -9.31 11.24
N GLY A 55 13.01 -8.94 11.73
CA GLY A 55 12.85 -8.26 13.02
C GLY A 55 13.15 -6.77 13.02
N VAL A 56 13.34 -6.15 11.85
CA VAL A 56 13.69 -4.71 11.70
C VAL A 56 12.48 -3.78 11.75
N VAL A 57 11.27 -4.30 11.98
CA VAL A 57 10.01 -3.53 12.00
C VAL A 57 10.03 -2.39 13.01
N ALA A 58 10.70 -2.58 14.15
CA ALA A 58 10.77 -1.60 15.22
C ALA A 58 11.56 -0.34 14.83
N ASP A 59 12.43 -0.42 13.81
CA ASP A 59 13.22 0.72 13.32
C ASP A 59 12.37 1.67 12.46
N PHE A 60 11.30 1.16 11.86
CA PHE A 60 10.33 1.95 11.09
C PHE A 60 9.26 2.62 11.97
N GLN A 61 9.28 2.38 13.28
CA GLN A 61 8.27 2.85 14.22
C GLN A 61 8.84 3.84 15.23
N ALA A 62 8.00 4.79 15.66
CA ALA A 62 8.35 5.68 16.75
C ALA A 62 8.57 4.88 18.04
N HIS A 63 9.45 5.39 18.92
CA HIS A 63 9.82 4.70 20.16
C HIS A 63 8.60 4.37 21.05
N SER A 64 7.59 5.24 21.05
CA SER A 64 6.31 5.07 21.76
C SER A 64 5.48 3.88 21.25
N SER A 65 5.61 3.52 19.97
CA SER A 65 4.82 2.46 19.32
C SER A 65 5.57 1.14 19.13
N LYS A 66 6.78 0.97 19.68
CA LYS A 66 7.60 -0.25 19.48
C LYS A 66 6.92 -1.55 19.93
N PHE A 67 5.96 -1.45 20.84
CA PHE A 67 5.21 -2.59 21.37
C PHE A 67 3.91 -2.88 20.60
N THR A 68 3.52 -2.02 19.66
CA THR A 68 2.26 -2.13 18.91
C THR A 68 2.51 -2.22 17.41
N ARG A 69 1.74 -3.08 16.72
CA ARG A 69 1.84 -3.19 15.26
C ARG A 69 0.99 -2.10 14.61
N VAL A 70 1.58 -0.92 14.40
CA VAL A 70 0.90 0.24 13.80
C VAL A 70 0.95 0.22 12.27
N LEU A 71 2.07 -0.23 11.69
CA LEU A 71 2.28 -0.22 10.24
C LEU A 71 1.78 -1.49 9.56
N SER A 72 1.20 -1.34 8.37
CA SER A 72 0.80 -2.46 7.52
C SER A 72 2.02 -3.11 6.87
N LEU A 73 1.93 -4.40 6.54
CA LEU A 73 3.01 -5.12 5.85
C LEU A 73 3.33 -4.51 4.48
N VAL A 74 2.29 -4.06 3.75
CA VAL A 74 2.47 -3.38 2.47
C VAL A 74 3.28 -2.10 2.64
N PHE A 75 3.07 -1.34 3.72
CA PHE A 75 3.85 -0.14 4.00
C PHE A 75 5.30 -0.46 4.36
N LEU A 76 5.53 -1.55 5.09
CA LEU A 76 6.87 -2.03 5.45
C LEU A 76 7.70 -2.55 4.26
N GLY A 77 7.06 -2.93 3.16
CA GLY A 77 7.73 -3.37 1.94
C GLY A 77 7.72 -2.34 0.81
N ARG A 78 7.29 -1.10 1.08
CA ARG A 78 7.39 0.04 0.16
C ARG A 78 8.62 0.88 0.48
#